data_AF-A0AA51PBA0-F1
#
_entry.id   AF-A0AA51PBA0-F1
#
_cell.length_a   1.000
_cell.length_b   1.000
_cell.length_c   1.000
_cell.angle_alpha   90.00
_cell.angle_beta   90.00
_cell.angle_gamma   90.00
#
_symmetry.space_group_name_H-M   'P 1'
#
loop_
_entity.id
_entity.type
_entity.pdbx_description
1 polymer ?
#
loop_
_entity_poly.entity_id
_entity_poly.type
_entity_poly.pdbx_seq_one_letter_code
_entity_poly.pdbx_strand_id
1 'polypeptide(L)' 'NLDYVIVSGARRQENRWDPTENGQIVPETKETQKRLFDDAMFKLEHNLSDEYISKQKKPQINRLVGRNETVWKDDYEANC' A
#
# COMPACT_ATOMS: atom_id res chain seq x y z
N ASN A 1 16.94 -11.62 -24.90
CA ASN A 1 17.74 -10.56 -24.25
C ASN A 1 17.96 -9.46 -25.29
N LEU A 2 17.41 -8.26 -25.09
CA LEU A 2 17.29 -7.17 -26.09
C LEU A 2 17.95 -5.88 -25.57
N ASP A 3 19.17 -5.99 -25.03
CA ASP A 3 19.88 -4.86 -24.45
C ASP A 3 20.79 -4.18 -25.47
N TYR A 4 20.55 -2.89 -25.74
CA TYR A 4 21.35 -2.08 -26.67
C TYR A 4 22.48 -1.34 -25.95
N VAL A 5 23.74 -1.53 -26.36
CA VAL A 5 24.92 -0.92 -25.72
C VAL A 5 25.17 0.49 -26.27
N ILE A 6 25.43 1.45 -25.39
CA ILE A 6 25.85 2.81 -25.80
C ILE A 6 27.35 2.78 -26.14
N VAL A 7 27.71 3.18 -27.35
CA VAL A 7 29.08 3.07 -27.87
C VAL A 7 29.93 4.33 -27.60
N SER A 8 29.38 5.54 -27.65
CA SER A 8 30.07 6.76 -27.18
C SER A 8 29.11 7.94 -26.99
N GLY A 9 29.51 8.93 -26.18
CA GLY A 9 28.86 10.24 -26.08
C GLY A 9 27.59 10.34 -25.22
N ALA A 10 27.07 9.22 -24.69
CA ALA A 10 25.92 9.21 -23.80
C ALA A 10 26.13 8.27 -22.60
N ARG A 11 25.35 8.50 -21.53
CA ARG A 11 25.24 7.60 -20.38
C ARG A 11 23.78 7.17 -20.23
N ARG A 12 23.55 5.91 -19.85
CA ARG A 12 22.19 5.49 -19.46
C ARG A 12 21.81 6.23 -18.17
N GLN A 13 20.64 6.83 -18.16
CA GLN A 13 20.02 7.29 -16.94
C GLN A 13 19.19 6.14 -16.39
N GLU A 14 19.75 5.37 -15.46
CA GLU A 14 19.00 4.34 -14.74
C GLU A 14 18.14 5.01 -13.66
N ASN A 15 16.93 5.41 -14.00
CA ASN A 15 15.92 5.69 -12.98
C ASN A 15 15.30 4.36 -12.56
N ARG A 16 15.77 3.82 -11.44
CA ARG A 16 15.12 2.69 -10.76
C ARG A 16 14.07 3.28 -9.83
N TRP A 17 12.81 3.05 -10.16
CA TRP A 17 11.72 3.46 -9.28
C TRP A 17 11.62 2.46 -8.14
N ASP A 18 11.70 2.93 -6.89
CA ASP A 18 11.36 2.09 -5.75
C ASP A 18 9.83 2.04 -5.63
N PRO A 19 9.19 0.87 -5.81
CA PRO A 19 7.74 0.77 -5.70
C PRO A 19 7.23 1.11 -4.29
N THR A 20 8.07 1.10 -3.26
CA THR A 20 7.70 1.51 -1.90
C THR A 20 7.52 3.02 -1.75
N GLU A 21 8.16 3.84 -2.59
CA GLU A 21 8.09 5.31 -2.51
C GLU A 21 6.74 5.87 -3.00
N ASN A 22 5.98 5.10 -3.79
CA ASN A 22 4.71 5.54 -4.38
C ASN A 22 3.46 5.10 -3.59
N GLY A 23 3.65 4.51 -2.41
CA GLY A 23 2.56 3.88 -1.67
C GLY A 23 1.92 2.70 -2.42
N GLN A 24 2.63 2.12 -3.39
CA GLN A 24 2.17 0.90 -4.05
C GLN A 24 2.23 -0.24 -3.05
N ILE A 25 1.20 -1.08 -3.06
CA ILE A 25 1.20 -2.33 -2.28
C ILE A 25 2.17 -3.27 -2.97
N VAL A 26 3.38 -3.36 -2.41
CA VAL A 26 4.40 -4.29 -2.88
C VAL A 26 4.04 -5.66 -2.33
N PRO A 27 3.83 -6.68 -3.18
CA PRO A 27 3.56 -8.03 -2.70
C PRO A 27 4.75 -8.51 -1.88
N GLU A 28 4.45 -9.25 -0.81
CA GLU A 28 5.49 -9.84 0.02
C GLU A 28 6.44 -10.72 -0.79
N THR A 29 7.68 -10.86 -0.29
CA THR A 29 8.66 -11.73 -0.92
C THR A 29 8.19 -13.18 -0.93
N LYS A 30 8.64 -13.95 -1.93
CA LYS A 30 8.32 -15.39 -2.02
C LYS A 30 8.73 -16.17 -0.76
N GLU A 31 9.78 -15.73 -0.08
CA GLU A 31 10.24 -16.32 1.18
C GLU A 31 9.23 -16.09 2.31
N THR A 32 8.72 -14.85 2.43
CA THR A 32 7.68 -14.52 3.42
C THR A 32 6.39 -15.29 3.15
N GLN A 33 5.97 -15.38 1.88
CA GLN A 33 4.78 -16.15 1.49
C GLN A 33 4.92 -17.63 1.84
N LYS A 34 6.10 -18.21 1.62
CA LYS A 34 6.37 -19.59 1.99
C LYS A 34 6.30 -19.79 3.51
N ARG A 35 6.89 -18.88 4.29
CA ARG A 35 6.83 -18.93 5.75
C ARG A 35 5.42 -18.75 6.31
N LEU A 36 4.61 -17.89 5.71
CA LEU A 36 3.19 -17.74 6.07
C LEU A 36 2.37 -19.02 5.82
N PHE A 37 2.79 -19.85 4.86
CA PHE A 37 2.14 -21.13 4.57
C PHE A 37 2.66 -22.26 5.49
N ASP A 38 3.98 -22.35 5.66
CA ASP A 38 4.63 -23.47 6.35
C ASP A 38 4.63 -23.32 7.89
N ASP A 39 4.64 -22.09 8.42
CA ASP A 39 4.77 -21.81 9.87
C ASP A 39 3.50 -21.13 10.44
N ALA A 40 2.77 -21.90 11.25
CA ALA A 40 1.53 -21.46 11.89
C ALA A 40 1.74 -20.34 12.93
N MET A 41 2.89 -20.31 13.63
CA MET A 41 3.19 -19.26 14.61
C MET A 41 3.58 -17.96 13.91
N PHE A 42 4.39 -18.05 12.86
CA PHE A 42 4.74 -16.89 12.02
C PHE A 42 3.50 -16.24 11.41
N LYS A 43 2.56 -17.03 10.92
CA LYS A 43 1.27 -16.55 10.40
C LYS A 43 0.42 -15.89 11.49
N LEU A 44 0.38 -16.45 12.69
CA LEU A 44 -0.39 -15.87 13.81
C LEU A 44 0.13 -14.48 14.15
N GLU A 45 1.44 -14.33 14.31
CA GLU A 45 2.07 -13.04 14.62
C GLU A 45 1.86 -12.00 13.51
N HIS A 46 1.99 -12.39 12.24
CA HIS A 46 1.77 -11.49 11.11
C HIS A 46 0.32 -10.98 11.04
N ASN A 47 -0.65 -11.88 11.23
CA ASN A 47 -2.07 -11.49 11.19
C ASN A 47 -2.47 -10.57 12.35
N LEU A 48 -1.85 -10.72 13.53
CA LEU A 48 -2.16 -9.89 14.69
C LEU A 48 -1.80 -8.42 14.48
N SER A 49 -0.69 -8.15 13.76
CA SER A 49 -0.26 -6.78 13.45
C SER A 49 -1.30 -6.06 12.59
N ASP A 50 -1.77 -6.70 11.53
CA ASP A 50 -2.75 -6.13 10.61
C ASP A 50 -4.12 -5.91 11.28
N GLU A 51 -4.57 -6.89 12.08
CA GLU A 51 -5.82 -6.77 12.82
C GLU A 51 -5.76 -5.64 13.85
N TYR A 52 -4.62 -5.49 14.53
CA TYR A 52 -4.39 -4.40 15.48
C TYR A 52 -4.43 -3.04 14.78
N ILE A 53 -3.69 -2.87 13.68
CA ILE A 53 -3.70 -1.61 12.90
C ILE A 53 -5.11 -1.29 12.41
N SER A 54 -5.83 -2.29 11.90
CA SER A 54 -7.23 -2.13 11.46
C SER A 54 -8.13 -1.61 12.60
N LYS A 55 -8.06 -2.22 13.80
CA LYS A 55 -8.80 -1.78 14.98
C LYS A 55 -8.44 -0.35 15.40
N GLN A 56 -7.16 0.01 15.37
CA GLN A 56 -6.69 1.36 15.71
C GLN A 56 -7.18 2.42 14.71
N LYS A 57 -7.22 2.10 13.42
CA LYS A 57 -7.65 3.03 12.36
C LYS A 57 -9.17 3.13 12.20
N LYS A 58 -9.92 2.10 12.61
CA LYS A 58 -11.39 2.06 12.55
C LYS A 58 -12.10 3.33 13.06
N PRO A 59 -11.81 3.88 14.26
CA PRO A 59 -12.48 5.10 14.73
C PRO A 59 -12.18 6.32 13.86
N GLN A 60 -10.96 6.42 13.31
CA GLN A 60 -10.58 7.53 12.41
C GLN A 60 -11.37 7.44 11.10
N ILE A 61 -11.47 6.23 10.52
CA ILE A 61 -12.26 5.99 9.31
C ILE A 61 -13.74 6.29 9.56
N ASN A 62 -14.32 5.80 10.67
CA ASN A 62 -15.71 6.06 11.01
C ASN A 62 -16.01 7.57 11.13
N ARG A 63 -15.09 8.35 11.71
CA ARG A 63 -15.22 9.81 11.77
C ARG A 63 -15.23 10.46 10.38
N LEU A 64 -14.36 10.00 9.49
CA LEU A 64 -14.30 10.49 8.11
C LEU A 64 -15.59 10.16 7.36
N VAL A 65 -16.05 8.91 7.45
CA VAL A 65 -17.30 8.46 6.84
C VAL A 65 -18.49 9.27 7.38
N GLY A 66 -18.62 9.40 8.70
CA GLY A 66 -19.70 10.17 9.30
C GLY A 66 -19.70 11.64 8.87
N ARG A 67 -18.53 12.29 8.80
CA ARG A 67 -18.42 13.65 8.26
C ARG A 67 -18.90 13.71 6.80
N ASN A 68 -18.49 12.72 6.00
CA ASN A 68 -18.84 12.66 4.60
C ASN A 68 -20.36 12.54 4.39
N GLU A 69 -20.98 11.64 5.14
CA GLU A 69 -22.42 11.43 5.16
C GLU A 69 -23.19 12.65 5.68
N THR A 70 -22.59 13.52 6.49
CA THR A 70 -23.23 14.77 6.91
C THR A 70 -23.06 15.91 5.91
N VAL A 71 -21.90 16.00 5.24
CA VAL A 71 -21.56 17.15 4.39
C VAL A 71 -22.05 16.96 2.95
N TRP A 72 -22.09 15.73 2.43
CA TRP A 72 -22.44 15.44 1.03
C TRP A 72 -23.74 14.66 0.87
N LYS A 73 -24.58 14.61 1.91
CA LYS A 73 -25.90 14.00 1.80
C LYS A 73 -26.92 14.94 1.18
N ASP A 74 -26.70 16.24 1.25
CA ASP A 74 -27.47 17.24 0.52
C ASP A 74 -26.52 18.12 -0.31
N ASP A 75 -26.52 17.88 -1.62
CA ASP A 75 -25.71 18.63 -2.59
C ASP A 75 -26.11 20.13 -2.66
N TYR A 76 -27.32 20.48 -2.18
CA TYR A 76 -27.76 21.89 -2.09
C TYR A 76 -27.22 22.61 -0.84
N GLU A 77 -27.14 21.93 0.32
CA GLU A 77 -26.54 22.51 1.53
C GLU A 77 -25.01 22.66 1.42
N ALA A 78 -24.35 21.79 0.64
CA ALA A 78 -22.90 21.80 0.48
C ALA A 78 -22.34 23.03 -0.28
N ASN A 79 -23.20 23.77 -1.00
CA ASN A 79 -22.81 24.86 -1.90
C ASN A 79 -23.33 26.25 -1.47
N CYS A 80 -23.94 26.35 -0.29
CA CYS A 80 -24.44 27.61 0.29
C CYS A 80 -23.40 28.29 1.18
#